data_AF-A0A1C5KJL1-F1
#
_entry.id   AF-A0A1C5KJL1-F1
#
_cell.length_a   1.000
_cell.length_b   1.000
_cell.length_c   1.000
_cell.angle_alpha   90.00
_cell.angle_beta   90.00
_cell.angle_gamma   90.00
#
_symmetry.space_group_name_H-M   'P 1'
#
loop_
_entity.id
_entity.type
_entity.pdbx_description
1 polymer ?
#
loop_
_entity_poly.entity_id
_entity_poly.type
_entity_poly.pdbx_seq_one_letter_code
_entity_poly.pdbx_strand_id
1 'polypeptide(L)'
;MIVTSRITGKSYDADSVLYITDVAQWSFYFSEGCDYEVLDILYDGSRNQKRPLCIVFRKSKRMQDLYKMWLAKREMKTEVEHGE
;
A
#
# COMPACT_ATOMS: atom_id res chain seq x y z
N MET A 1 2.62 -10.18 -16.02
CA MET A 1 1.30 -10.74 -16.45
C MET A 1 0.26 -9.63 -16.41
N ILE A 2 -0.53 -9.41 -17.47
CA ILE A 2 -1.56 -8.34 -17.46
C ILE A 2 -2.81 -8.80 -16.69
N VAL A 3 -3.24 -7.98 -15.75
CA VAL A 3 -4.45 -8.17 -14.93
C VAL A 3 -5.37 -6.98 -15.12
N THR A 4 -6.68 -7.22 -15.20
CA THR A 4 -7.70 -6.16 -15.18
C THR A 4 -8.44 -6.20 -13.86
N SER A 5 -8.36 -5.09 -13.12
CA SER A 5 -9.09 -4.93 -11.86
C SER A 5 -10.59 -5.02 -12.09
N ARG A 6 -11.28 -5.81 -11.25
CA ARG A 6 -12.76 -5.83 -11.21
C ARG A 6 -13.33 -4.68 -10.37
N ILE A 7 -12.51 -3.96 -9.61
CA ILE A 7 -12.93 -2.89 -8.71
C ILE A 7 -12.72 -1.52 -9.35
N THR A 8 -11.54 -1.27 -9.91
CA THR A 8 -11.19 0.02 -10.52
C THR A 8 -11.36 0.02 -12.05
N GLY A 9 -11.48 -1.16 -12.68
CA GLY A 9 -11.49 -1.31 -14.13
C GLY A 9 -10.13 -1.09 -14.81
N LYS A 10 -9.07 -0.78 -14.05
CA LYS A 10 -7.74 -0.52 -14.60
C LYS A 10 -7.02 -1.83 -14.94
N SER A 11 -6.35 -1.85 -16.09
CA SER A 11 -5.43 -2.92 -16.45
C SER A 11 -4.00 -2.56 -16.04
N TYR A 12 -3.26 -3.51 -15.49
CA TYR A 12 -1.89 -3.33 -15.05
C TYR A 12 -1.06 -4.61 -15.23
N ASP A 13 0.25 -4.44 -15.33
CA ASP A 13 1.19 -5.55 -15.30
C ASP A 13 1.54 -5.91 -13.84
N ALA A 14 1.21 -7.13 -13.42
CA ALA A 14 1.40 -7.62 -12.06
C ALA A 14 2.86 -7.56 -11.58
N ASP A 15 3.84 -7.59 -12.50
CA ASP A 15 5.26 -7.52 -12.17
C ASP A 15 5.73 -6.07 -11.92
N SER A 16 4.92 -5.09 -12.34
CA SER A 16 5.23 -3.67 -12.36
C SER A 16 4.46 -2.84 -11.30
N VAL A 17 3.94 -3.50 -10.27
CA VAL A 17 3.13 -2.86 -9.21
C VAL A 17 3.64 -3.15 -7.80
N LEU A 18 3.12 -2.42 -6.82
CA LEU A 18 3.36 -2.63 -5.40
C LEU A 18 2.09 -3.20 -4.76
N TYR A 19 2.24 -4.24 -3.96
CA TYR A 19 1.16 -4.86 -3.18
C TYR A 19 1.33 -4.50 -1.71
N ILE A 20 0.35 -3.82 -1.12
CA ILE A 20 0.42 -3.36 0.27
C ILE A 20 -0.78 -3.88 1.04
N THR A 21 -0.51 -4.74 2.03
CA THR A 21 -1.52 -5.33 2.93
C THR A 21 -1.57 -4.65 4.30
N ASP A 22 -0.57 -3.83 4.65
CA ASP A 22 -0.51 -3.16 5.93
C ASP A 22 -1.43 -1.93 5.98
N VAL A 23 -2.50 -2.03 6.77
CA VAL A 23 -3.52 -0.98 6.95
C VAL A 23 -2.94 0.35 7.38
N ALA A 24 -1.96 0.36 8.29
CA ALA A 24 -1.36 1.60 8.73
C ALA A 24 -0.54 2.26 7.62
N GLN A 25 0.13 1.46 6.80
CA GLN A 25 0.92 1.95 5.67
C GLN A 25 0.03 2.54 4.57
N TRP A 26 -0.97 1.80 4.08
CA TRP A 26 -1.83 2.34 3.02
C TRP A 26 -2.73 3.48 3.52
N SER A 27 -3.17 3.48 4.79
CA SER A 27 -3.84 4.64 5.40
C SER A 27 -2.95 5.88 5.41
N PHE A 28 -1.67 5.74 5.75
CA PHE A 28 -0.71 6.85 5.67
C PHE A 28 -0.54 7.34 4.22
N TYR A 29 -0.42 6.44 3.25
CA TYR A 29 -0.29 6.86 1.86
C TYR A 29 -1.52 7.62 1.36
N PHE A 30 -2.73 7.20 1.75
CA PHE A 30 -3.96 7.93 1.43
C PHE A 30 -4.01 9.31 2.10
N SER A 31 -3.56 9.46 3.34
CA SER A 31 -3.49 10.79 3.97
C SER A 31 -2.54 11.75 3.25
N GLU A 32 -1.57 11.21 2.49
CA GLU A 32 -0.65 11.96 1.65
C GLU A 32 -1.15 12.13 0.20
N GLY A 33 -2.42 11.81 -0.08
CA GLY A 33 -3.08 12.05 -1.37
C GLY A 33 -2.60 11.15 -2.51
N CYS A 34 -2.33 9.86 -2.24
CA CYS A 34 -1.85 8.90 -3.26
C CYS A 34 -2.96 8.20 -4.07
N ASP A 35 -4.22 8.64 -3.97
CA ASP A 35 -5.39 7.94 -4.53
C ASP A 35 -5.27 7.66 -6.04
N TYR A 36 -4.60 8.54 -6.79
CA TYR A 36 -4.38 8.40 -8.23
C TYR A 36 -3.40 7.28 -8.59
N GLU A 37 -2.52 6.87 -7.67
CA GLU A 37 -1.56 5.78 -7.87
C GLU A 37 -2.21 4.39 -7.69
N VAL A 38 -3.43 4.33 -7.16
CA VAL A 38 -4.16 3.07 -6.95
C VAL A 38 -4.57 2.47 -8.29
N LEU A 39 -4.17 1.22 -8.50
CA LEU A 39 -4.48 0.42 -9.67
C LEU A 39 -5.56 -0.62 -9.37
N ASP A 40 -5.57 -1.20 -8.18
CA ASP A 40 -6.51 -2.27 -7.83
C ASP A 40 -6.69 -2.37 -6.32
N ILE A 41 -7.74 -3.08 -5.90
CA ILE A 41 -7.99 -3.49 -4.54
C ILE A 41 -8.30 -4.99 -4.61
N LEU A 42 -7.43 -5.80 -4.01
CA LEU A 42 -7.60 -7.25 -3.95
C LEU A 42 -8.19 -7.62 -2.58
N TYR A 43 -9.14 -8.54 -2.60
CA TYR A 43 -9.76 -9.10 -1.41
C TYR A 43 -9.50 -10.60 -1.36
N ASP A 44 -8.83 -11.05 -0.30
CA ASP A 44 -8.71 -12.47 0.03
C ASP A 44 -9.87 -12.87 0.95
N GLY A 45 -10.81 -13.63 0.39
CA GLY A 45 -11.99 -14.14 1.10
C GLY A 45 -11.75 -15.39 1.94
N SER A 46 -10.50 -15.88 2.05
CA SER A 46 -10.19 -16.99 2.94
C SER A 46 -10.46 -16.58 4.39
N ARG A 47 -11.33 -17.34 5.08
CA ARG A 47 -11.93 -17.03 6.39
C ARG A 47 -10.94 -16.81 7.56
N ASN A 48 -9.63 -16.93 7.34
CA ASN A 48 -8.60 -16.93 8.38
C ASN A 48 -7.50 -15.86 8.23
N GLN A 49 -7.63 -14.88 7.34
CA GLN A 49 -6.64 -13.80 7.24
C GLN A 49 -7.01 -12.57 8.09
N LYS A 50 -6.09 -12.16 8.97
CA LYS A 50 -6.21 -10.92 9.76
C LYS A 50 -6.25 -9.64 8.92
N ARG A 51 -5.83 -9.69 7.65
CA ARG A 51 -5.70 -8.55 6.74
C ARG A 51 -6.18 -8.96 5.34
N PRO A 52 -7.50 -9.01 5.10
CA PRO A 52 -8.04 -9.55 3.85
C PRO A 52 -7.91 -8.60 2.66
N LEU A 53 -7.47 -7.35 2.87
CA LEU A 53 -7.38 -6.32 1.83
C LEU A 53 -5.93 -6.05 1.46
N CYS A 54 -5.66 -6.05 0.16
CA CYS A 54 -4.39 -5.63 -0.43
C CYS A 54 -4.66 -4.51 -1.44
N ILE A 55 -4.01 -3.36 -1.24
CA ILE A 55 -4.08 -2.25 -2.19
C ILE A 55 -2.92 -2.39 -3.18
N VAL A 56 -3.24 -2.26 -4.47
CA VAL A 56 -2.26 -2.34 -5.54
C VAL A 56 -1.97 -0.95 -6.05
N PHE A 57 -0.71 -0.55 -5.99
CA PHE A 57 -0.24 0.75 -6.45
C PHE A 57 0.67 0.60 -7.66
N ARG A 58 0.66 1.60 -8.55
CA ARG A 58 1.68 1.75 -9.58
C ARG A 58 3.05 1.92 -8.92
N LYS A 59 4.10 1.29 -9.46
CA LYS A 59 5.48 1.69 -9.13
C LYS A 59 5.74 3.08 -9.73
N SER A 60 5.90 4.09 -8.86
CA SER A 60 6.18 5.46 -9.27
C SER A 60 7.21 6.11 -8.35
N LYS A 61 7.75 7.26 -8.78
CA LYS A 61 8.64 8.07 -7.95
C LYS A 61 7.93 8.53 -6.66
N ARG A 62 6.66 8.92 -6.76
CA ARG A 62 5.82 9.28 -5.62
C ARG A 62 5.70 8.14 -4.61
N MET A 63 5.43 6.92 -5.06
CA MET A 63 5.32 5.76 -4.18
C MET A 63 6.65 5.42 -3.49
N GLN A 64 7.78 5.63 -4.18
CA GLN A 64 9.10 5.48 -3.57
C GLN A 64 9.33 6.52 -2.45
N ASP A 65 8.93 7.77 -2.68
CA ASP A 65 9.11 8.84 -1.70
C ASP A 65 8.20 8.64 -0.47
N LEU A 66 6.95 8.21 -0.69
CA LEU A 66 6.03 7.82 0.39
C LEU A 66 6.58 6.67 1.23
N TYR A 67 7.22 5.69 0.61
CA TYR A 67 7.85 4.59 1.34
C TYR A 67 8.99 5.09 2.25
N LYS A 68 9.81 6.03 1.80
CA LYS A 68 10.86 6.63 2.63
C LYS A 68 10.28 7.42 3.81
N MET A 69 9.23 8.21 3.57
CA MET A 69 8.53 8.94 4.63
C MET A 69 7.92 7.99 5.67
N TRP A 70 7.35 6.87 5.21
CA TRP A 70 6.82 5.82 6.08
C TRP A 70 7.89 5.18 6.96
N LEU A 71 9.06 4.86 6.40
CA LEU A 71 10.19 4.32 7.17
C LEU A 71 10.65 5.30 8.25
N ALA A 72 10.88 6.57 7.90
CA ALA A 72 11.29 7.60 8.85
C ALA A 72 10.27 7.79 9.99
N LYS A 73 8.97 7.77 9.67
CA LYS A 73 7.89 7.85 10.68
C LYS A 73 7.89 6.66 11.64
N ARG A 74 8.23 5.45 11.16
CA ARG A 74 8.31 4.25 11.99
C ARG A 74 9.53 4.25 12.91
N GLU A 75 10.66 4.74 12.43
CA GLU A 75 11.88 4.88 13.22
C GLU A 75 11.65 5.86 14.38
N MET A 76 11.07 7.04 14.11
CA MET A 76 10.71 8.00 15.16
C MET A 76 9.77 7.44 16.23
N LYS A 77 8.79 6.60 15.85
CA LYS A 77 7.91 5.95 16.83
C LYS A 77 8.65 4.98 17.73
N THR A 78 9.64 4.27 17.18
CA THR A 78 10.39 3.25 17.93
C THR A 78 11.29 3.89 18.98
N GLU A 79 11.88 5.05 18.67
CA GLU A 79 12.73 5.82 19.60
C GLU A 79 11.95 6.43 20.76
N VAL A 80 10.73 6.93 20.53
CA VAL A 80 9.88 7.48 21.59
C VAL A 80 9.43 6.40 22.57
N GLU A 81 9.17 5.17 22.09
CA GLU A 81 8.73 4.05 22.95
C GLU A 81 9.85 3.40 23.77
N HIS A 82 11.14 3.63 23.42
CA HIS A 82 12.29 3.08 24.15
C HIS A 82 13.05 4.15 24.99
N GLY A 83 12.58 5.39 24.98
CA GLY A 83 13.17 6.53 25.69
C GLY A 83 12.48 6.91 27.00
N GLU A 84 11.55 6.09 27.51
CA GLU A 84 10.88 6.26 28.81
C GLU A 84 11.45 5.32 29.89
#